data_AF-A0A0Q6Z9S5-F1
#
_entry.id   AF-A0A0Q6Z9S5-F1
#
_cell.length_a   1.000
_cell.length_b   1.000
_cell.length_c   1.000
_cell.angle_alpha   90.00
_cell.angle_beta   90.00
_cell.angle_gamma   90.00
#
_symmetry.space_group_name_H-M   'P 1'
#
loop_
_entity.id
_entity.type
_entity.pdbx_description
1 polymer ?
#
loop_
_entity_poly.entity_id
_entity_poly.type
_entity_poly.pdbx_seq_one_letter_code
_entity_poly.pdbx_strand_id
1 'polypeptide(L)'
;MHPAIGQLSNGQFYSYINGHSEEPFFGTLEEVEVAMGLREPIVTTPSFAPAEQVDPAPAKSYTVTLTFQYPAWDEVNGIRYPDIRADSKSHANIIARRLACNDGHLGSGKGRLTFTATEL
;
A
#
# COMPACT_ATOMS: atom_id res chain seq x y z
N MET A 1 -14.86 -16.70 -21.24
CA MET A 1 -15.96 -16.35 -20.32
C MET A 1 -17.03 -17.41 -20.44
N HIS A 2 -17.33 -18.08 -19.32
CA HIS A 2 -18.29 -19.18 -19.29
C HIS A 2 -19.74 -18.65 -19.22
N PRO A 3 -20.72 -19.27 -19.91
CA PRO A 3 -22.10 -18.78 -19.98
C PRO A 3 -22.84 -18.76 -18.64
N ALA A 4 -22.34 -19.49 -17.63
CA ALA A 4 -22.91 -19.49 -16.27
C ALA A 4 -22.39 -18.34 -15.37
N ILE A 5 -21.46 -17.50 -15.86
CA ILE A 5 -20.89 -16.39 -15.08
C ILE A 5 -21.58 -15.09 -15.49
N GLY A 6 -22.23 -14.42 -14.53
CA GLY A 6 -22.77 -13.07 -14.68
C GLY A 6 -21.72 -12.01 -14.31
N GLN A 7 -21.81 -10.84 -14.95
CA GLN A 7 -21.01 -9.67 -14.61
C GLN A 7 -21.92 -8.56 -14.08
N LEU A 8 -21.56 -8.00 -12.93
CA LEU A 8 -22.23 -6.85 -12.33
C LEU A 8 -21.67 -5.54 -12.88
N SER A 9 -22.47 -4.46 -12.80
CA SER A 9 -22.10 -3.12 -13.28
C SER A 9 -20.89 -2.50 -12.57
N ASN A 10 -20.52 -3.02 -11.40
CA ASN A 10 -19.34 -2.62 -10.64
C ASN A 10 -18.05 -3.37 -11.06
N GLY A 11 -18.13 -4.25 -12.08
CA GLY A 11 -17.00 -5.04 -12.56
C GLY A 11 -16.75 -6.34 -11.80
N GLN A 12 -17.58 -6.69 -10.81
CA GLN A 12 -17.54 -7.98 -10.12
C GLN A 12 -18.24 -9.07 -10.95
N PHE A 13 -17.84 -10.32 -10.76
CA PHE A 13 -18.42 -11.49 -11.40
C PHE A 13 -19.13 -12.36 -10.36
N TYR A 14 -20.16 -13.07 -10.78
CA TYR A 14 -20.88 -14.01 -9.92
C TYR A 14 -21.28 -15.28 -10.64
N SER A 15 -21.40 -16.38 -9.89
CA SER A 15 -21.95 -17.64 -10.37
C SER A 15 -22.64 -18.42 -9.26
N TYR A 16 -23.64 -19.22 -9.64
CA TYR A 16 -24.35 -20.14 -8.76
C TYR A 16 -23.69 -21.52 -8.79
N ILE A 17 -22.67 -21.71 -7.96
CA ILE A 17 -21.86 -22.93 -7.94
C ILE A 17 -22.65 -24.12 -7.38
N ASN A 18 -23.48 -23.89 -6.36
CA ASN A 18 -24.28 -24.92 -5.69
C ASN A 18 -25.76 -24.92 -6.15
N GLY A 19 -26.05 -24.28 -7.29
CA GLY A 19 -27.40 -24.17 -7.85
C GLY A 19 -28.12 -22.86 -7.51
N HIS A 20 -29.18 -22.56 -8.25
CA HIS A 20 -29.90 -21.28 -8.20
C HIS A 20 -30.70 -21.03 -6.91
N SER A 21 -30.84 -22.06 -6.07
CA SER A 21 -31.53 -21.97 -4.78
C SER A 21 -30.61 -21.56 -3.63
N GLU A 22 -29.29 -21.51 -3.87
CA GLU A 22 -28.27 -21.10 -2.90
C GLU A 22 -27.72 -19.71 -3.23
N GLU A 23 -27.00 -19.13 -2.26
CA GLU A 23 -26.36 -17.82 -2.45
C GLU A 23 -25.28 -17.89 -3.54
N PRO A 24 -25.27 -16.94 -4.49
CA PRO A 24 -24.26 -16.90 -5.52
C PRO A 24 -22.89 -16.51 -4.94
N PHE A 25 -21.85 -17.09 -5.50
CA PHE A 25 -20.48 -16.72 -5.18
C PHE A 25 -20.09 -15.48 -5.97
N PHE A 26 -19.58 -14.45 -5.29
CA PHE A 26 -19.14 -13.19 -5.89
C PHE A 26 -17.62 -13.06 -5.80
N GLY A 27 -16.98 -12.56 -6.87
CA GLY A 27 -15.54 -12.34 -6.89
C GLY A 27 -15.03 -11.78 -8.21
N THR A 28 -13.73 -11.91 -8.44
CA THR A 28 -13.11 -11.70 -9.75
C THR A 28 -13.44 -12.85 -10.70
N LEU A 29 -13.30 -12.63 -12.01
CA LEU A 29 -13.55 -13.67 -13.03
C LEU A 29 -12.76 -14.95 -12.73
N GLU A 30 -11.50 -14.81 -12.32
CA GLU A 30 -10.61 -15.93 -12.02
C GLU A 30 -11.06 -16.71 -10.79
N GLU A 31 -11.48 -16.02 -9.72
CA GLU A 31 -12.01 -16.66 -8.51
C GLU A 31 -13.30 -17.44 -8.79
N VAL A 32 -14.19 -16.88 -9.62
CA VAL A 32 -15.45 -17.55 -10.00
C VAL A 32 -15.19 -18.75 -10.92
N GLU A 33 -14.21 -18.65 -11.85
CA GLU A 33 -13.83 -19.76 -12.73
C GLU A 33 -13.15 -20.92 -11.96
N VAL A 34 -12.32 -20.61 -10.97
CA VAL A 34 -11.72 -21.62 -10.05
C VAL A 34 -12.81 -22.27 -9.20
N ALA A 35 -13.74 -21.49 -8.66
CA ALA A 35 -14.79 -22.00 -7.80
C ALA A 35 -15.81 -22.87 -8.56
N MET A 36 -15.97 -22.66 -9.88
CA MET A 36 -16.74 -23.55 -10.77
C MET A 36 -15.93 -24.76 -11.30
N GLY A 37 -14.65 -24.89 -10.95
CA GLY A 37 -13.79 -25.98 -11.43
C GLY A 37 -13.46 -25.94 -12.92
N LEU A 38 -13.68 -24.80 -13.59
CA LEU A 38 -13.31 -24.62 -15.00
C LEU A 38 -11.81 -24.37 -15.19
N ARG A 39 -11.15 -23.91 -14.13
CA ARG A 39 -9.72 -23.66 -14.09
C ARG A 39 -9.17 -24.41 -12.90
N GLU A 40 -8.12 -25.20 -13.12
CA GLU A 40 -7.37 -25.78 -11.99
C GLU A 40 -6.93 -24.61 -11.10
N PRO A 41 -7.08 -24.73 -9.77
CA PRO A 41 -6.55 -23.72 -8.89
C PRO A 41 -5.08 -23.59 -9.27
N ILE A 42 -4.65 -22.40 -9.67
CA ILE A 42 -3.23 -22.10 -9.68
C ILE A 42 -2.88 -22.21 -8.21
N VAL A 43 -2.42 -23.40 -7.82
CA VAL A 43 -1.66 -23.62 -6.61
C VAL A 43 -0.40 -22.82 -6.87
N THR A 44 -0.54 -21.52 -6.68
CA THR A 44 0.52 -20.70 -6.13
C THR A 44 0.71 -21.37 -4.78
N THR A 45 1.48 -22.46 -4.76
CA THR A 45 2.33 -22.72 -3.63
C THR A 45 2.93 -21.35 -3.38
N PRO A 46 2.59 -20.68 -2.26
CA PRO A 46 3.47 -19.64 -1.85
C PRO A 46 4.76 -20.41 -1.62
N SER A 47 5.67 -20.37 -2.59
CA SER A 47 7.07 -20.49 -2.30
C SER A 47 7.36 -19.26 -1.45
N PHE A 48 6.91 -19.32 -0.21
CA PHE A 48 7.74 -18.99 0.93
C PHE A 48 8.99 -19.88 0.79
N ALA A 49 9.83 -19.62 -0.23
CA ALA A 49 11.20 -19.35 0.12
C ALA A 49 11.07 -18.40 1.31
N PRO A 50 11.60 -18.75 2.49
CA PRO A 50 11.71 -17.75 3.55
C PRO A 50 12.29 -16.55 2.82
N ALA A 51 11.52 -15.46 2.72
CA ALA A 51 12.12 -14.19 2.35
C ALA A 51 13.23 -14.10 3.37
N GLU A 52 14.46 -14.31 2.89
CA GLU A 52 15.65 -14.35 3.69
C GLU A 52 15.46 -13.17 4.62
N GLN A 53 15.25 -13.46 5.90
CA GLN A 53 15.09 -12.41 6.88
C GLN A 53 16.45 -11.77 6.86
N VAL A 54 16.62 -10.78 5.97
CA VAL A 54 17.75 -9.90 5.95
C VAL A 54 17.67 -9.32 7.34
N ASP A 55 18.57 -9.79 8.20
CA ASP A 55 18.74 -9.30 9.55
C ASP A 55 18.54 -7.79 9.46
N PRO A 56 17.58 -7.19 10.20
CA PRO A 56 17.29 -5.79 10.06
C PRO A 56 18.61 -5.06 10.22
N ALA A 57 19.10 -4.48 9.13
CA ALA A 57 20.34 -3.73 9.13
C ALA A 57 20.24 -2.77 10.31
N PRO A 58 21.30 -2.60 11.12
CA PRO A 58 21.21 -1.86 12.37
C PRO A 58 20.49 -0.55 12.12
N ALA A 59 19.31 -0.38 12.74
CA ALA A 59 18.42 0.72 12.43
C ALA A 59 19.17 2.03 12.64
N LYS A 60 19.42 2.73 11.53
CA LYS A 60 20.14 4.01 11.53
C LYS A 60 19.17 5.09 11.95
N SER A 61 19.69 6.09 12.65
CA SER A 61 18.90 7.25 13.05
C SER A 61 19.00 8.30 11.94
N TYR A 62 17.86 8.78 11.48
CA TYR A 62 17.76 9.81 10.46
C TYR A 62 17.00 11.01 11.01
N THR A 63 17.46 12.20 10.64
CA THR A 63 16.69 13.44 10.74
C THR A 63 16.09 13.73 9.36
N VAL A 64 14.77 13.82 9.29
CA VAL A 64 14.06 14.16 8.04
C VAL A 64 13.57 15.60 8.12
N THR A 65 13.90 16.41 7.12
CA THR A 65 13.37 17.78 6.99
C THR A 65 12.33 17.81 5.88
N LEU A 66 11.13 18.29 6.20
CA LEU A 66 10.03 18.55 5.29
C LEU A 66 10.06 20.02 4.86
N THR A 67 10.23 20.29 3.57
CA THR A 67 10.19 21.65 3.01
C THR A 67 9.01 21.81 2.06
N PHE A 68 8.41 23.00 2.07
CA PHE A 68 7.30 23.36 1.19
C PHE A 68 7.81 24.22 0.04
N GLN A 69 7.22 24.08 -1.14
CA GLN A 69 7.50 24.96 -2.28
C GLN A 69 7.09 26.41 -1.99
N TYR A 70 5.97 26.58 -1.28
CA TYR A 70 5.46 27.88 -0.83
C TYR A 70 5.31 27.87 0.69
N PRO A 71 6.42 28.01 1.43
CA PRO A 71 6.39 27.95 2.88
C PRO A 71 5.72 29.20 3.47
N ALA A 72 5.03 29.05 4.59
CA ALA A 72 4.71 30.18 5.44
C ALA A 72 5.99 30.77 6.06
N TRP A 73 5.89 31.98 6.64
CA TRP A 73 7.06 32.68 7.18
C TRP A 73 7.78 31.90 8.28
N ASP A 74 7.04 31.17 9.11
CA ASP A 74 7.53 30.28 10.16
C ASP A 74 8.05 28.93 9.63
N GLU A 75 7.68 28.54 8.41
CA GLU A 75 8.03 27.25 7.78
C GLU A 75 9.22 27.33 6.81
N VAL A 76 9.90 28.49 6.69
CA VAL A 76 10.98 28.72 5.71
C VAL A 76 12.13 27.71 5.83
N ASN A 77 12.44 27.30 7.06
CA ASN A 77 13.49 26.31 7.34
C ASN A 77 13.01 24.85 7.22
N GLY A 78 11.72 24.64 6.93
CA GLY A 78 11.07 23.35 6.94
C GLY A 78 10.79 22.81 8.34
N ILE A 79 9.97 21.76 8.39
CA ILE A 79 9.60 21.04 9.60
C ILE A 79 10.57 19.88 9.79
N ARG A 80 11.20 19.79 10.96
CA ARG A 80 12.18 18.74 11.25
C ARG A 80 11.52 17.61 12.05
N TYR A 81 11.76 16.39 11.59
CA TYR A 81 11.42 15.16 12.28
C TYR A 81 12.73 14.48 12.71
N PRO A 82 13.19 14.72 13.96
CA PRO A 82 14.40 14.09 14.49
C PRO A 82 14.17 12.61 14.86
N ASP A 83 15.26 11.89 15.05
CA ASP A 83 15.31 10.55 15.66
C ASP A 83 14.44 9.46 14.99
N ILE A 84 14.24 9.55 13.68
CA ILE A 84 13.53 8.51 12.92
C ILE A 84 14.46 7.30 12.76
N ARG A 85 14.10 6.19 13.40
CA ARG A 85 14.78 4.91 13.23
C ARG A 85 14.25 4.21 11.99
N ALA A 86 15.14 3.98 11.03
CA ALA A 86 14.80 3.28 9.81
C ALA A 86 16.01 2.52 9.25
N ASP A 87 15.75 1.55 8.38
CA ASP A 87 16.81 0.76 7.75
C ASP A 87 17.44 1.53 6.58
N SER A 88 16.71 2.50 6.00
CA SER A 88 17.13 3.29 4.85
C SER A 88 16.54 4.69 4.84
N LYS A 89 17.15 5.60 4.05
CA LYS A 89 16.65 6.97 3.83
C LYS A 89 15.23 7.00 3.26
N SER A 90 14.90 6.09 2.35
CA SER A 90 13.55 5.99 1.77
C SER A 90 12.54 5.54 2.82
N HIS A 91 12.89 4.57 3.66
CA HIS A 91 12.06 4.13 4.78
C HIS A 91 11.84 5.27 5.79
N ALA A 92 12.90 6.02 6.14
CA ALA A 92 12.78 7.21 6.99
C ALA A 92 11.83 8.26 6.41
N ASN A 93 11.89 8.52 5.10
CA ASN A 93 10.99 9.45 4.42
C ASN A 93 9.52 8.98 4.43
N ILE A 94 9.26 7.66 4.36
CA ILE A 94 7.91 7.11 4.47
C ILE A 94 7.35 7.35 5.87
N ILE A 95 8.15 7.09 6.91
CA ILE A 95 7.77 7.32 8.31
C ILE A 95 7.49 8.82 8.53
N ALA A 96 8.40 9.69 8.09
CA ALA A 96 8.23 11.15 8.18
C ALA A 96 6.96 11.63 7.46
N ARG A 97 6.67 11.08 6.28
CA ARG A 97 5.44 11.39 5.53
C ARG A 97 4.19 10.98 6.30
N ARG A 98 4.20 9.82 6.95
CA ARG A 98 3.07 9.37 7.78
C ARG A 98 2.87 10.28 9.00
N LEU A 99 3.95 10.67 9.65
CA LEU A 99 3.91 11.64 10.76
C LEU A 99 3.34 12.99 10.30
N ALA A 100 3.85 13.54 9.21
CA ALA A 100 3.36 14.79 8.61
C ALA A 100 1.88 14.70 8.19
N CYS A 101 1.41 13.53 7.74
CA CYS A 101 0.01 13.30 7.43
C CYS A 101 -0.87 13.39 8.69
N ASN A 102 -0.46 12.72 9.76
CA ASN A 102 -1.20 12.70 11.02
C ASN A 102 -1.23 14.09 11.68
N ASP A 103 -0.16 14.87 11.52
CA ASP A 103 -0.04 16.24 12.01
C ASP A 103 -0.82 17.26 11.15
N GLY A 104 -1.37 16.82 10.00
CA GLY A 104 -2.15 17.67 9.10
C GLY A 104 -1.31 18.54 8.16
N HIS A 105 0.01 18.39 8.14
CA HIS A 105 0.91 19.15 7.26
C HIS A 105 0.83 18.78 5.78
N LEU A 106 0.17 17.65 5.45
CA LEU A 106 -0.05 17.21 4.07
C LEU A 106 -1.41 17.61 3.48
N GLY A 107 -2.12 18.53 4.13
CA GLY A 107 -3.43 19.02 3.69
C GLY A 107 -3.45 19.70 2.31
N SER A 108 -4.64 19.73 1.71
CA SER A 108 -4.88 20.28 0.37
C SER A 108 -4.64 21.79 0.33
N GLY A 109 -3.55 22.22 -0.32
CA GLY A 109 -3.35 23.65 -0.66
C GLY A 109 -1.92 24.18 -0.61
N LYS A 110 -0.97 23.47 0.02
CA LYS A 110 0.41 23.98 0.22
C LYS A 110 1.39 23.71 -0.94
N GLY A 111 0.91 23.24 -2.09
CA GLY A 111 1.75 22.98 -3.27
C GLY A 111 2.62 21.73 -3.13
N ARG A 112 3.79 21.70 -3.80
CA ARG A 112 4.72 20.56 -3.72
C ARG A 112 5.47 20.59 -2.39
N LEU A 113 5.76 19.41 -1.88
CA LEU A 113 6.48 19.18 -0.63
C LEU A 113 7.61 18.17 -0.84
N THR A 114 8.74 18.42 -0.18
CA THR A 114 9.97 17.66 -0.34
C THR A 114 10.45 17.17 1.02
N PHE A 115 10.83 15.89 1.08
CA PHE A 115 11.41 15.26 2.27
C PHE A 115 12.89 14.99 2.02
N THR A 116 13.76 15.48 2.89
CA THR A 116 15.20 15.24 2.85
C THR A 116 15.64 14.52 4.12
N ALA A 117 16.09 13.28 3.96
CA ALA A 117 16.62 12.47 5.05
C ALA A 117 18.14 12.59 5.15
N THR A 118 18.62 12.98 6.33
CA THR A 118 20.04 13.06 6.70
C THR A 118 20.33 12.06 7.81
N GLU A 119 21.37 11.24 7.63
CA GLU A 119 21.84 10.29 8.67
C GLU A 119 22.56 11.07 9.78
N LEU A 120 22.33 10.68 11.03
CA LEU A 120 23.00 11.25 12.22
C LEU A 120 24.32 10.55 12.52
#